data_AF-A0A2V8HS83-F1
#
_entry.id   AF-A0A2V8HS83-F1
#
_cell.length_a   1.000
_cell.length_b   1.000
_cell.length_c   1.000
_cell.angle_alpha   90.00
_cell.angle_beta   90.00
_cell.angle_gamma   90.00
#
_symmetry.space_group_name_H-M   'P 1'
#
loop_
_entity.id
_entity.type
_entity.pdbx_description
1 polymer ?
#
loop_
_entity_poly.entity_id
_entity_poly.type
_entity_poly.pdbx_seq_one_letter_code
_entity_poly.pdbx_strand_id
1 'polypeptide(L)' 'MPKLKLKSHRGAAKRFKKTSTGKFVRSRAFKQHILTSKTRPERHDRRRAGGSGEVETDAAGLIPD' A
#
# COMPACT_ATOMS: atom_id res chain seq x y z
N MET A 1 -31.01 -3.61 16.81
CA MET A 1 -30.00 -2.64 17.29
C MET A 1 -29.22 -2.12 16.09
N PRO A 2 -29.06 -0.79 15.91
CA PRO A 2 -28.31 -0.26 14.78
C PRO A 2 -26.82 -0.60 14.93
N LYS A 3 -26.27 -1.32 13.96
CA LYS A 3 -24.85 -1.68 13.92
C LYS A 3 -24.05 -0.42 13.59
N LEU A 4 -23.17 0.02 14.48
CA LEU A 4 -22.34 1.21 14.28
C LEU A 4 -21.51 1.03 13.01
N LYS A 5 -21.91 1.70 11.92
CA LYS A 5 -21.19 1.64 10.64
C LYS A 5 -19.95 2.53 10.74
N LEU A 6 -18.81 1.90 10.99
CA LEU A 6 -17.52 2.59 11.02
C LEU A 6 -17.21 3.17 9.65
N LYS A 7 -16.75 4.43 9.63
CA LYS A 7 -16.37 5.11 8.38
C LYS A 7 -15.07 4.50 7.86
N SER A 8 -15.01 4.27 6.55
CA SER A 8 -13.76 3.89 5.90
C SER A 8 -12.77 5.06 5.91
N HIS A 9 -11.51 4.76 6.16
CA HIS A 9 -10.44 5.74 6.14
C HIS A 9 -10.12 6.10 4.68
N ARG A 10 -10.58 7.29 4.25
CA ARG A 10 -10.40 7.77 2.87
C ARG A 10 -8.95 7.81 2.41
N GLY A 11 -8.00 8.05 3.31
CA GLY A 11 -6.57 8.04 3.00
C GLY A 11 -6.02 6.63 2.72
N ALA A 12 -6.57 5.61 3.39
CA ALA A 12 -6.14 4.23 3.23
C ALA A 12 -6.68 3.67 1.90
N ALA A 13 -7.95 3.94 1.59
CA ALA A 13 -8.57 3.52 0.33
C ALA A 13 -7.83 4.04 -0.93
N LYS A 14 -7.13 5.18 -0.83
CA LYS A 14 -6.31 5.72 -1.93
C LYS A 14 -4.94 5.05 -2.07
N ARG A 15 -4.42 4.43 -1.00
CA ARG A 15 -3.03 3.96 -0.91
C ARG A 15 -2.91 2.43 -0.97
N PHE A 16 -3.95 1.71 -0.55
CA PHE A 16 -3.96 0.25 -0.46
C PHE A 16 -5.08 -0.34 -1.33
N LYS A 17 -4.76 -1.41 -2.07
CA LYS A 17 -5.73 -2.18 -2.84
C LYS A 17 -5.75 -3.62 -2.34
N LYS A 18 -6.94 -4.23 -2.23
CA LYS A 18 -7.12 -5.64 -1.87
C LYS A 18 -6.90 -6.52 -3.11
N THR A 19 -6.13 -7.59 -2.95
CA THR A 19 -5.96 -8.64 -3.97
C THR A 19 -7.02 -9.72 -3.81
N SER A 20 -7.19 -10.58 -4.80
CA SER A 20 -8.10 -11.73 -4.75
C SER A 20 -7.81 -12.66 -3.55
N THR A 21 -6.55 -12.76 -3.13
CA THR A 21 -6.10 -13.56 -1.97
C THR A 21 -6.32 -12.85 -0.62
N GLY A 22 -6.92 -11.65 -0.61
CA GLY A 22 -7.17 -10.88 0.63
C GLY A 22 -5.96 -10.10 1.16
N LYS A 23 -4.78 -10.21 0.52
CA LYS A 23 -3.60 -9.41 0.85
C LYS A 23 -3.73 -7.98 0.30
N PHE A 24 -3.14 -7.01 0.99
CA PHE A 24 -3.10 -5.62 0.54
C PHE A 24 -1.81 -5.31 -0.22
N VAL A 25 -1.95 -4.59 -1.33
CA VAL A 25 -0.83 -4.10 -2.14
C VAL A 25 -0.69 -2.59 -2.01
N ARG A 26 0.56 -2.12 -1.95
CA ARG A 26 0.94 -0.69 -1.89
C ARG A 26 2.11 -0.37 -2.79
N SER A 27 2.30 0.89 -3.10
CA SER A 27 3.51 1.39 -3.76
C SER A 27 4.68 1.57 -2.77
N ARG A 28 5.91 1.40 -3.25
CA ARG A 28 7.13 1.63 -2.46
C ARG A 28 7.45 3.13 -2.33
N ALA A 29 7.93 3.54 -1.16
CA ALA A 29 8.33 4.91 -0.89
C ALA A 29 9.63 5.30 -1.63
N PHE A 30 9.91 6.61 -1.70
CA PHE A 30 11.16 7.19 -2.22
C PHE A 30 11.50 6.94 -3.70
N LYS A 31 10.51 6.53 -4.51
CA LYS A 31 10.67 6.33 -5.96
C LYS A 31 10.53 7.62 -6.78
N GLN A 32 9.97 8.70 -6.22
CA GLN A 32 9.50 9.85 -7.02
C GLN A 32 10.45 11.07 -7.09
N HIS A 33 11.29 11.32 -6.08
CA HIS A 33 12.10 12.55 -6.01
C HIS A 33 13.58 12.27 -5.66
N ILE A 34 14.47 13.15 -6.12
CA ILE A 34 15.95 13.04 -6.05
C ILE A 34 16.43 11.73 -6.65
N LEU A 35 16.22 11.54 -7.96
CA LEU A 35 16.62 10.32 -8.68
C LEU A 35 18.05 10.35 -9.21
N THR A 36 18.69 11.52 -9.19
CA THR A 36 20.04 11.75 -9.70
C THR A 36 21.11 11.19 -8.77
N SER A 37 20.97 11.38 -7.46
CA SER A 37 21.93 10.86 -6.46
C SER A 37 21.74 9.38 -6.13
N LYS A 38 20.66 8.75 -6.61
CA LYS A 38 20.34 7.34 -6.34
C LYS A 38 21.00 6.43 -7.35
N THR A 39 21.58 5.33 -6.87
CA THR A 39 22.24 4.35 -7.74
C THR A 39 21.22 3.61 -8.63
N ARG A 40 21.67 3.08 -9.78
CA ARG A 40 20.82 2.28 -10.68
C ARG A 40 20.11 1.11 -9.97
N PRO A 41 20.79 0.24 -9.18
CA PRO A 41 20.13 -0.88 -8.49
C PRO A 41 19.05 -0.38 -7.50
N GLU A 42 19.35 0.65 -6.71
CA GLU A 42 18.41 1.19 -5.72
C GLU A 42 17.14 1.78 -6.37
N ARG A 43 17.27 2.42 -7.55
CA ARG A 43 16.11 2.90 -8.33
C ARG A 43 15.29 1.75 -8.90
N HIS A 44 15.96 0.67 -9.30
CA HIS A 44 15.33 -0.51 -9.89
C HIS A 44 14.60 -1.36 -8.86
N ASP A 45 15.17 -1.58 -7.68
CA ASP A 45 14.53 -2.35 -6.61
C ASP A 45 13.25 -1.66 -6.12
N ARG A 46 13.24 -0.31 -6.06
CA ARG A 46 12.01 0.45 -5.77
C ARG A 46 10.96 0.40 -6.88
N ARG A 47 11.32 -0.01 -8.11
CA ARG A 47 10.41 -0.15 -9.27
C ARG A 47 9.88 -1.57 -9.43
N ARG A 48 10.68 -2.59 -9.11
CA ARG A 48 10.33 -3.99 -9.30
C ARG A 48 9.00 -4.31 -8.61
N ALA A 49 8.03 -4.74 -9.42
CA ALA A 49 6.67 -5.08 -9.02
C ALA A 49 6.58 -6.33 -8.12
N GLY A 50 7.68 -7.07 -7.92
CA GLY A 50 7.77 -8.19 -6.96
C GLY A 50 7.70 -7.78 -5.49
N GLY A 51 7.35 -6.51 -5.23
CA GLY A 51 7.18 -5.94 -3.92
C GLY A 51 6.00 -4.97 -3.93
N SER A 52 4.84 -5.40 -4.44
CA SER A 52 3.64 -5.12 -3.66
C SER A 52 3.85 -5.78 -2.31
N GLY A 53 4.61 -5.12 -1.42
CA GLY A 53 5.05 -5.72 -0.17
C GLY A 53 3.80 -6.25 0.49
N GLU A 54 3.71 -7.57 0.62
CA GLU A 54 2.59 -8.21 1.29
C GLU A 54 2.63 -7.64 2.70
N VAL A 55 1.70 -6.74 2.99
CA VAL A 55 1.65 -6.10 4.31
C VAL A 55 0.77 -7.00 5.14
N GLU A 56 1.37 -7.71 6.09
CA GLU A 56 0.59 -8.33 7.16
C GLU A 56 -0.09 -7.23 7.99
N THR A 57 -1.28 -7.55 8.44
CA THR A 57 -2.41 -6.63 8.56
C THR A 57 -2.49 -5.93 9.91
N ASP A 58 -2.04 -4.67 9.98
CA ASP A 58 -2.53 -3.70 10.98
C ASP A 58 -3.63 -2.78 10.40
N ALA A 59 -3.85 -2.83 9.08
CA ALA A 59 -4.77 -1.94 8.36
C ALA A 59 -6.19 -2.52 8.13
N ALA A 60 -6.45 -3.74 8.60
CA ALA A 60 -7.72 -4.45 8.34
C ALA A 60 -8.97 -3.72 8.89
N GLY A 61 -8.81 -2.80 9.84
CA GLY A 61 -9.92 -1.97 10.35
C GLY A 61 -10.18 -0.66 9.58
N LEU A 62 -9.29 -0.25 8.69
CA LEU A 62 -9.33 1.08 8.05
C LEU A 62 -9.98 1.10 6.67
N ILE A 63 -9.99 -0.03 5.97
CA ILE A 63 -10.72 -0.22 4.71
C ILE A 63 -11.68 -1.38 4.94
N PRO A 64 -12.91 -1.13 5.45
CA PRO A 64 -13.95 -2.14 5.43
C PRO A 64 -14.23 -2.54 3.97
N ASP A 65 -14.55 -3.82 3.77
CA ASP A 65 -14.85 -4.43 2.47
C ASP A 65 -15.75 -3.56 1.55
#